data_AF-A0A645CIY2-F1
#
_entry.id   AF-A0A645CIY2-F1
#
_cell.length_a   1.000
_cell.length_b   1.000
_cell.length_c   1.000
_cell.angle_alpha   90.00
_cell.angle_beta   90.00
_cell.angle_gamma   90.00
#
_symmetry.space_group_name_H-M   'P 1'
#
loop_
_entity.id
_entity.type
_entity.pdbx_description
1 polymer ?
#
loop_
_entity_poly.entity_id
_entity_poly.type
_entity_poly.pdbx_seq_one_letter_code
_entity_poly.pdbx_strand_id
1 'polypeptide(L)'
;MTDNEPFRIKSQEGKTLIRMLEDVLKGKILDGFLEKFEDARDTFFDCLDDEEAEVLDEAVFLLSLYEPDEKIYEAERRQGVLNGKETLQAVEKLLKKVVVE
;
A
#
# COMPACT_ATOMS: atom_id res chain seq x y z
N MET A 1 -10.73 6.63 -20.58
CA MET A 1 -9.92 7.28 -19.52
C MET A 1 -8.50 7.27 -20.04
N THR A 2 -7.97 8.46 -20.27
CA THR A 2 -6.74 8.76 -20.99
C THR A 2 -5.50 8.25 -20.26
N ASP A 3 -4.50 7.91 -21.06
CA ASP A 3 -3.17 7.45 -20.73
C ASP A 3 -2.47 8.17 -19.57
N ASN A 4 -1.92 7.37 -18.64
CA ASN A 4 -0.59 7.50 -18.01
C ASN A 4 -0.10 8.89 -17.53
N GLU A 5 -0.96 9.80 -17.09
CA GLU A 5 -0.46 10.95 -16.33
C GLU A 5 -0.07 10.50 -14.92
N PRO A 6 1.16 10.79 -14.47
CA PRO A 6 1.58 10.44 -13.12
C PRO A 6 0.77 11.24 -12.09
N PHE A 7 0.25 10.52 -11.09
CA PHE A 7 -0.41 11.10 -9.94
C PHE A 7 0.61 11.77 -9.02
N ARG A 8 0.29 12.92 -8.44
CA ARG A 8 1.28 13.72 -7.67
C ARG A 8 0.91 13.79 -6.20
N ILE A 9 1.77 13.23 -5.35
CA ILE A 9 1.68 13.41 -3.90
C ILE A 9 2.43 14.66 -3.48
N LYS A 10 1.73 15.54 -2.77
CA LYS A 10 2.22 16.84 -2.31
C LYS A 10 2.28 16.94 -0.79
N SER A 11 1.35 16.30 -0.08
CA SER A 11 1.29 16.32 1.39
C SER A 11 2.51 15.66 2.02
N GLN A 12 2.89 16.09 3.23
CA GLN A 12 4.00 15.49 3.95
C GLN A 12 3.64 14.08 4.44
N GLU A 13 2.38 13.89 4.80
CA GLU A 13 1.74 12.65 5.21
C GLU A 13 1.73 11.63 4.08
N GLY A 14 1.28 12.01 2.88
CA GLY A 14 1.32 11.16 1.69
C GLY A 14 2.76 10.75 1.33
N LYS A 15 3.72 11.67 1.44
CA LYS A 15 5.16 11.35 1.23
C LYS A 15 5.69 10.34 2.24
N THR A 16 5.26 10.48 3.49
CA THR A 16 5.66 9.56 4.56
C THR A 16 5.09 8.18 4.29
N LEU A 17 3.81 8.10 3.91
CA LEU A 17 3.16 6.85 3.58
C LEU A 17 3.79 6.15 2.37
N ILE A 18 4.11 6.88 1.30
CA ILE A 18 4.85 6.31 0.16
C ILE A 18 6.17 5.69 0.59
N ARG A 19 6.96 6.39 1.42
CA ARG A 19 8.24 5.85 1.89
C ARG A 19 8.05 4.56 2.69
N MET A 20 7.02 4.50 3.52
CA MET A 20 6.68 3.28 4.27
C MET A 20 6.30 2.14 3.32
N LEU A 21 5.43 2.40 2.33
CA LEU A 21 5.05 1.42 1.30
C LEU A 21 6.26 0.93 0.50
N GLU A 22 7.19 1.82 0.14
CA GLU A 22 8.44 1.42 -0.51
C GLU A 22 9.33 0.56 0.38
N ASP A 23 9.41 0.83 1.68
CA ASP A 23 10.19 0.03 2.62
C ASP A 23 9.56 -1.36 2.85
N VAL A 24 8.22 -1.48 2.78
CA VAL A 24 7.51 -2.77 2.72
C VAL A 24 7.91 -3.53 1.45
N LEU A 25 7.85 -2.90 0.27
CA LEU A 25 8.25 -3.53 -0.99
C LEU A 25 9.72 -4.00 -1.00
N LYS A 26 10.60 -3.30 -0.27
CA LYS A 26 12.01 -3.66 -0.09
C LYS A 26 12.22 -4.73 0.99
N GLY A 27 11.16 -5.23 1.63
CA GLY A 27 11.22 -6.25 2.68
C GLY A 27 11.81 -5.78 4.00
N LYS A 28 11.87 -4.46 4.25
CA LYS A 28 12.53 -3.91 5.45
C LYS A 28 11.64 -3.85 6.69
N ILE A 29 10.33 -3.72 6.50
CA ILE A 29 9.38 -3.44 7.60
C ILE A 29 8.10 -4.28 7.53
N LEU A 30 8.13 -5.42 6.83
CA LEU A 30 6.94 -6.25 6.61
C LEU A 30 6.24 -6.64 7.92
N ASP A 31 7.02 -7.05 8.92
CA ASP A 31 6.51 -7.45 10.22
C ASP A 31 5.97 -6.23 10.99
N GLY A 32 4.65 -6.23 11.22
CA GLY A 32 3.95 -5.18 11.96
C GLY A 32 3.72 -3.87 11.18
N PHE A 33 3.93 -3.85 9.85
CA PHE A 33 3.55 -2.70 9.03
C PHE A 33 2.05 -2.41 9.15
N LEU A 34 1.21 -3.43 8.93
CA LEU A 34 -0.25 -3.27 8.97
C LEU A 34 -0.73 -2.80 10.34
N GLU A 35 -0.20 -3.38 11.43
CA GLU A 35 -0.57 -3.00 12.80
C GLU A 35 -0.20 -1.54 13.10
N LYS A 36 1.04 -1.13 12.79
CA LYS A 36 1.47 0.27 12.96
C LYS A 36 0.74 1.24 12.05
N PHE A 37 0.38 0.78 10.87
CA PHE A 37 -0.33 1.58 9.89
C PHE A 37 -1.79 1.75 10.27
N GLU A 38 -2.49 0.71 10.71
CA GLU A 38 -3.88 0.76 11.18
C GLU A 38 -4.06 1.77 12.32
N ASP A 39 -3.16 1.76 13.31
CA ASP A 39 -3.17 2.71 14.42
C ASP A 39 -2.99 4.18 13.96
N ALA A 40 -2.24 4.39 12.88
CA ALA A 40 -1.94 5.72 12.36
C ALA A 40 -2.82 6.13 11.17
N ARG A 41 -3.62 5.21 10.62
CA ARG A 41 -4.32 5.35 9.34
C ARG A 41 -5.24 6.55 9.36
N ASP A 42 -6.10 6.64 10.36
CA ASP A 42 -7.10 7.71 10.44
C ASP A 42 -6.40 9.08 10.53
N THR A 43 -5.28 9.18 11.25
CA THR A 43 -4.49 10.42 11.33
C THR A 43 -3.79 10.77 10.01
N PHE A 44 -3.27 9.77 9.29
CA PHE A 44 -2.65 10.01 7.98
C PHE A 44 -3.70 10.45 6.95
N PHE A 45 -4.84 9.75 6.90
CA PHE A 45 -5.87 9.96 5.89
C PHE A 45 -6.65 11.26 6.08
N ASP A 46 -6.81 11.73 7.32
CA ASP A 46 -7.40 13.04 7.61
C ASP A 46 -6.58 14.22 7.05
N CYS A 47 -5.31 14.00 6.69
CA CYS A 47 -4.42 15.01 6.14
C CYS A 47 -4.22 14.90 4.62
N LEU A 48 -4.74 13.85 3.99
CA LEU A 48 -4.68 13.64 2.54
C LEU A 48 -5.85 14.36 1.87
N ASP A 49 -5.64 14.81 0.63
CA ASP A 49 -6.79 15.14 -0.22
C ASP A 49 -7.45 13.86 -0.76
N ASP A 50 -8.66 13.99 -1.32
CA ASP A 50 -9.45 12.83 -1.77
C ASP A 50 -8.70 11.96 -2.77
N GLU A 51 -7.92 12.56 -3.67
CA GLU A 51 -7.17 11.81 -4.69
C GLU A 51 -5.96 11.10 -4.06
N GLU A 52 -5.25 11.78 -3.13
CA GLU A 52 -4.13 11.18 -2.40
C GLU A 52 -4.62 10.00 -1.53
N ALA A 53 -5.74 10.18 -0.85
CA ALA A 53 -6.38 9.17 -0.03
C ALA A 53 -6.78 7.95 -0.86
N GLU A 54 -7.43 8.13 -2.01
CA GLU A 54 -7.89 7.01 -2.86
C GLU A 54 -6.72 6.12 -3.31
N VAL A 55 -5.64 6.72 -3.82
CA VAL A 55 -4.47 5.97 -4.31
C VAL A 55 -3.75 5.26 -3.17
N LEU A 56 -3.62 5.91 -2.03
CA LEU A 56 -2.92 5.34 -0.88
C LEU A 56 -3.77 4.29 -0.15
N ASP A 57 -5.10 4.43 -0.14
CA ASP A 57 -6.02 3.40 0.38
C ASP A 57 -5.92 2.11 -0.43
N GLU A 58 -5.90 2.21 -1.77
CA GLU A 58 -5.76 1.04 -2.63
C GLU A 58 -4.45 0.29 -2.36
N ALA A 59 -3.34 1.02 -2.19
CA ALA A 59 -2.04 0.43 -1.88
C ALA A 59 -2.04 -0.32 -0.53
N VAL A 60 -2.67 0.28 0.48
CA VAL A 60 -2.82 -0.29 1.82
C VAL A 60 -3.73 -1.51 1.80
N PHE A 61 -4.87 -1.40 1.12
CA PHE A 61 -5.83 -2.49 0.99
C PHE A 61 -5.17 -3.71 0.36
N LEU A 62 -4.41 -3.52 -0.73
CA LEU A 62 -3.64 -4.60 -1.33
C LEU A 62 -2.71 -5.24 -0.29
N LEU A 63 -1.93 -4.45 0.45
CA LEU A 63 -1.05 -4.98 1.50
C LEU A 63 -1.80 -5.70 2.63
N SER A 64 -3.04 -5.34 2.95
CA SER A 64 -3.83 -6.07 3.95
C SER A 64 -4.21 -7.49 3.52
N LEU A 65 -4.19 -7.76 2.20
CA LEU A 65 -4.42 -9.10 1.65
C LEU A 65 -3.13 -9.93 1.57
N TYR A 66 -1.98 -9.35 1.93
CA TYR A 66 -0.67 -10.00 1.85
C TYR A 66 -0.51 -11.04 2.98
N GLU A 67 -0.30 -12.30 2.62
CA GLU A 67 0.14 -13.34 3.56
C GLU A 67 1.49 -13.94 3.09
N PRO A 68 2.59 -13.74 3.85
CA PRO A 68 3.90 -14.29 3.50
C PRO A 68 4.02 -15.80 3.77
N ASP A 69 3.29 -16.35 4.74
CA ASP A 69 3.33 -17.77 5.07
C ASP A 69 2.46 -18.57 4.08
N GLU A 70 3.11 -19.38 3.26
CA GLU A 70 2.46 -20.23 2.26
C GLU A 70 1.41 -21.18 2.87
N LYS A 71 1.60 -21.63 4.12
CA LYS A 71 0.63 -22.49 4.79
C LYS A 71 -0.63 -21.74 5.19
N ILE A 72 -0.48 -20.51 5.68
CA ILE A 72 -1.61 -19.65 6.03
C ILE A 72 -2.32 -19.22 4.74
N TYR A 73 -1.57 -18.77 3.73
CA TYR A 73 -2.12 -18.44 2.42
C TYR A 73 -2.93 -19.59 1.84
N GLU A 74 -2.40 -20.81 1.76
CA GLU A 74 -3.16 -21.95 1.20
C GLU A 74 -4.42 -22.29 2.02
N ALA A 75 -4.38 -22.08 3.34
CA ALA A 75 -5.53 -22.27 4.21
C ALA A 75 -6.60 -21.17 4.04
N GLU A 76 -6.20 -19.94 3.79
CA GLU A 76 -7.07 -18.75 3.82
C GLU A 76 -7.34 -18.13 2.44
N ARG A 77 -6.73 -18.63 1.37
CA ARG A 77 -6.88 -18.13 -0.02
C ARG A 77 -8.33 -17.93 -0.46
N ARG A 78 -9.26 -18.78 0.00
CA ARG A 78 -10.70 -18.66 -0.32
C ARG A 78 -11.37 -17.44 0.30
N GLN A 79 -10.74 -16.81 1.30
CA GLN A 79 -11.21 -15.61 1.98
C GLN A 79 -10.69 -14.32 1.32
N GLY A 80 -9.97 -14.43 0.20
CA GLY A 80 -9.43 -13.29 -0.54
C GLY A 80 -7.98 -12.94 -0.18
N VAL A 81 -7.34 -13.72 0.69
CA VAL A 81 -5.90 -13.62 0.97
C VAL A 81 -5.10 -13.94 -0.29
N LEU A 82 -4.11 -13.10 -0.58
CA LEU A 82 -3.23 -13.19 -1.74
C LEU A 82 -1.82 -13.60 -1.30
N ASN A 83 -1.15 -14.40 -2.13
CA ASN A 83 0.24 -14.74 -1.88
C ASN A 83 1.11 -13.49 -1.98
N GLY A 84 2.25 -13.53 -1.31
CA GLY A 84 3.05 -12.35 -1.18
C GLY A 84 3.59 -11.75 -2.49
N LYS A 85 3.71 -12.51 -3.58
CA LYS A 85 4.33 -11.99 -4.82
C LYS A 85 3.36 -11.13 -5.64
N GLU A 86 2.11 -11.54 -5.75
CA GLU A 86 1.13 -10.85 -6.60
C GLU A 86 0.71 -9.50 -5.98
N THR A 87 0.52 -9.47 -4.67
CA THR A 87 0.19 -8.25 -3.92
C THR A 87 1.31 -7.21 -4.00
N LEU A 88 2.56 -7.62 -3.75
CA LEU A 88 3.69 -6.69 -3.83
C LEU A 88 3.87 -6.14 -5.24
N GLN A 89 3.63 -6.95 -6.28
CA GLN A 89 3.66 -6.49 -7.67
C GLN A 89 2.54 -5.50 -7.99
N ALA A 90 1.34 -5.71 -7.44
CA ALA A 90 0.23 -4.79 -7.63
C ALA A 90 0.52 -3.42 -6.98
N VAL A 91 1.01 -3.43 -5.74
CA VAL A 91 1.44 -2.22 -5.02
C VAL A 91 2.58 -1.51 -5.75
N GLU A 92 3.59 -2.25 -6.23
CA GLU A 92 4.69 -1.69 -7.01
C GLU A 92 4.20 -1.02 -8.31
N LYS A 93 3.26 -1.64 -9.03
CA LYS A 93 2.66 -1.07 -10.25
C LYS A 93 1.88 0.21 -9.95
N LEU A 94 1.19 0.25 -8.83
CA LEU A 94 0.44 1.43 -8.38
C LEU A 94 1.41 2.57 -8.05
N LEU A 95 2.44 2.32 -7.24
CA LEU A 95 3.43 3.34 -6.87
C LEU A 95 4.24 3.87 -8.06
N LYS A 96 4.48 3.07 -9.12
CA LYS A 96 5.13 3.53 -10.35
C LYS A 96 4.38 4.65 -11.07
N LYS A 97 3.08 4.79 -10.82
CA LYS A 97 2.26 5.87 -11.37
C LYS A 97 2.30 7.13 -10.50
N VAL A 98 2.97 7.09 -9.34
CA VAL A 98 2.99 8.18 -8.38
C VAL A 98 4.32 8.93 -8.47
N VAL A 99 4.23 10.26 -8.52
CA VAL A 99 5.34 11.20 -8.46
C VAL A 99 5.23 11.96 -7.14
N VAL A 100 6.34 12.04 -6.41
CA VAL A 100 6.44 12.82 -5.18
C VAL A 100 7.05 14.18 -5.52
N GLU A 101 6.35 15.27 -5.20
CA GLU A 101 6.82 16.67 -5.43
C GLU A 101 7.52 17.30 -4.21
#